data_AF-A0A1H6Q6B9-F1
#
_entry.id   AF-A0A1H6Q6B9-F1
#
_cell.length_a   1.000
_cell.length_b   1.000
_cell.length_c   1.000
_cell.angle_alpha   90.00
_cell.angle_beta   90.00
_cell.angle_gamma   90.00
#
_symmetry.space_group_name_H-M   'P 1'
#
loop_
_entity.id
_entity.type
_entity.pdbx_description
1 polymer ?
#
loop_
_entity_poly.entity_id
_entity_poly.type
_entity_poly.pdbx_seq_one_letter_code
_entity_poly.pdbx_strand_id
1 'polypeptide(L)'
;MRILWFFLFITSLFMKTSMARATEVFYCQFANKKQVLVEDLGTHLRYRFGKNLQQAELELQTNKAQAFTWQWKGVGRHYYYDLSVFNGKTRYRMFFSVDRLVENAPVDAGISVERGEQVLAHLSCQPQTVRQALEGISGIAEEE
;
A
#
# COMPACT_ATOMS: atom_id res chain seq x y z
N MET A 1 13.41 8.94 68.67
CA MET A 1 12.05 9.44 68.37
C MET A 1 12.21 10.61 67.41
N ARG A 2 11.82 10.63 66.12
CA ARG A 2 11.12 9.73 65.19
C ARG A 2 11.80 9.86 63.82
N ILE A 3 11.81 8.76 63.09
CA ILE A 3 12.47 8.53 61.80
C ILE A 3 11.84 9.39 60.71
N LEU A 4 12.65 10.15 59.97
CA LEU A 4 12.23 10.93 58.81
C LEU A 4 12.01 9.95 57.64
N TRP A 5 10.75 9.68 57.28
CA TRP A 5 10.40 8.83 56.14
C TRP A 5 10.61 9.62 54.83
N PHE A 6 11.73 9.38 54.16
CA PHE A 6 11.92 9.80 52.77
C PHE A 6 11.13 8.83 51.87
N PHE A 7 9.88 9.18 51.54
CA PHE A 7 9.10 8.48 50.52
C PHE A 7 9.73 8.78 49.14
N LEU A 8 10.54 7.84 48.64
CA LEU A 8 11.03 7.87 47.27
C LEU A 8 9.90 7.43 46.33
N PHE A 9 9.20 8.40 45.74
CA PHE A 9 8.17 8.17 44.72
C PHE A 9 8.85 7.80 43.39
N ILE A 10 9.00 6.50 43.11
CA ILE A 10 9.47 6.02 41.80
C ILE A 10 8.30 6.15 40.82
N THR A 11 8.29 7.21 40.03
CA THR A 11 7.32 7.40 38.94
C THR A 11 7.71 6.51 37.77
N SER A 12 7.01 5.40 37.60
CA SER A 12 7.12 4.53 36.42
C SER A 12 6.65 5.30 35.17
N LEU A 13 7.58 5.77 34.35
CA LEU A 13 7.30 6.23 32.99
C LEU A 13 6.89 5.01 32.14
N PHE A 14 5.59 4.73 32.09
CA PHE A 14 5.03 3.85 31.06
C PHE A 14 5.14 4.56 29.72
N MET A 15 6.20 4.27 28.95
CA MET A 15 6.26 4.64 27.54
C MET A 15 5.12 3.94 26.80
N LYS A 16 4.12 4.71 26.36
CA LYS A 16 3.08 4.23 25.45
C LYS A 16 3.69 4.09 24.06
N THR A 17 4.20 2.91 23.74
CA THR A 17 4.54 2.54 22.37
C THR A 17 3.23 2.40 21.58
N SER A 18 2.91 3.43 20.78
CA SER A 18 1.88 3.32 19.75
C SER A 18 2.36 2.33 18.69
N MET A 19 1.84 1.11 18.71
CA MET A 19 2.06 0.17 17.62
C MET A 19 1.20 0.67 16.45
N ALA A 20 1.82 1.38 15.50
CA ALA A 20 1.15 1.82 14.28
C ALA A 20 0.52 0.59 13.62
N ARG A 21 -0.81 0.58 13.53
CA ARG A 21 -1.56 -0.53 12.94
C ARG A 21 -1.39 -0.47 11.42
N ALA A 22 -1.00 -1.59 10.83
CA ALA A 22 -0.94 -1.73 9.37
C ALA A 22 -2.34 -1.51 8.78
N THR A 23 -2.44 -0.66 7.76
CA THR A 23 -3.70 -0.35 7.05
C THR A 23 -3.62 -0.89 5.63
N GLU A 24 -4.62 -1.65 5.20
CA GLU A 24 -4.70 -2.12 3.81
C GLU A 24 -4.92 -0.93 2.86
N VAL A 25 -4.05 -0.83 1.84
CA VAL A 25 -4.09 0.21 0.80
C VAL A 25 -4.59 -0.35 -0.52
N PHE A 26 -4.16 -1.56 -0.86
CA PHE A 26 -4.55 -2.23 -2.09
C PHE A 26 -4.53 -3.74 -1.89
N TYR A 27 -5.56 -4.42 -2.36
CA TYR A 27 -5.65 -5.86 -2.38
C TYR A 27 -6.40 -6.35 -3.61
N CYS A 28 -5.93 -7.43 -4.21
CA CYS A 28 -6.77 -8.25 -5.09
C CYS A 28 -6.22 -9.67 -5.24
N GLN A 29 -7.04 -10.55 -5.81
CA GLN A 29 -6.63 -11.86 -6.28
C GLN A 29 -6.54 -11.89 -7.80
N PHE A 30 -5.68 -12.75 -8.33
CA PHE A 30 -5.51 -13.02 -9.75
C PHE A 30 -6.16 -14.36 -10.12
N ALA A 31 -6.41 -14.59 -11.41
CA ALA A 31 -7.00 -15.83 -11.92
C ALA A 31 -6.26 -17.11 -11.49
N ASN A 32 -4.94 -17.02 -11.30
CA ASN A 32 -4.08 -18.13 -10.87
C ASN A 32 -4.07 -18.36 -9.34
N LYS A 33 -4.99 -17.74 -8.60
CA LYS A 33 -5.12 -17.79 -7.13
C LYS A 33 -3.96 -17.16 -6.35
N LYS A 34 -3.02 -16.49 -7.03
CA LYS A 34 -2.11 -15.57 -6.35
C LYS A 34 -2.86 -14.33 -5.94
N GLN A 35 -2.32 -13.61 -4.98
CA GLN A 35 -2.86 -12.37 -4.46
C GLN A 35 -1.74 -11.36 -4.25
N VAL A 36 -2.12 -10.09 -4.28
CA VAL A 36 -1.27 -8.97 -3.90
C VAL A 36 -1.92 -8.23 -2.74
N LEU A 37 -1.12 -7.79 -1.78
CA LEU A 37 -1.53 -6.95 -0.68
C LEU A 37 -0.49 -5.86 -0.47
N VAL A 38 -0.96 -4.62 -0.39
CA VAL A 38 -0.16 -3.46 -0.01
C VAL A 38 -0.73 -2.89 1.28
N GLU A 39 0.13 -2.75 2.28
CA GLU A 39 -0.22 -2.19 3.58
C GLU A 39 0.62 -0.96 3.87
N ASP A 40 -0.01 0.07 4.43
CA ASP A 40 0.64 1.22 5.02
C ASP A 40 1.01 0.91 6.49
N LEU A 41 2.31 0.98 6.79
CA LEU A 41 2.88 0.78 8.12
C LEU A 41 3.24 2.11 8.81
N GLY A 42 2.78 3.25 8.28
CA GLY A 42 3.10 4.60 8.72
C GLY A 42 4.20 5.22 7.85
N THR A 43 5.46 4.85 8.09
CA THR A 43 6.62 5.38 7.33
C THR A 43 7.00 4.55 6.12
N HIS A 44 6.49 3.32 6.03
CA HIS A 44 6.79 2.37 4.97
C HIS A 44 5.50 1.78 4.41
N LEU A 45 5.57 1.38 3.14
CA LEU A 45 4.61 0.49 2.52
C LEU A 45 5.18 -0.92 2.51
N ARG A 46 4.35 -1.90 2.85
CA ARG A 46 4.67 -3.32 2.70
C ARG A 46 3.89 -3.87 1.52
N TYR A 47 4.60 -4.37 0.53
CA TYR A 47 4.03 -5.10 -0.61
C TYR A 47 4.26 -6.60 -0.39
N ARG A 48 3.22 -7.41 -0.56
CA ARG A 48 3.31 -8.87 -0.53
C ARG A 48 2.59 -9.46 -1.73
N PHE A 49 3.21 -10.46 -2.35
CA PHE A 49 2.66 -11.19 -3.48
C PHE A 49 2.85 -12.69 -3.30
N GLY A 50 1.84 -13.49 -3.68
CA GLY A 50 1.93 -14.94 -3.72
C GLY A 50 0.59 -15.63 -3.43
N LYS A 51 0.59 -16.96 -3.37
CA LYS A 51 -0.64 -17.71 -2.99
C LYS A 51 -1.00 -17.57 -1.52
N ASN A 52 0.00 -17.59 -0.63
CA ASN A 52 -0.18 -17.41 0.82
C ASN A 52 0.55 -16.13 1.28
N LEU A 53 -0.17 -15.10 1.71
CA LEU A 53 0.47 -13.84 2.13
C LEU A 53 1.18 -13.93 3.49
N GLN A 54 0.92 -14.97 4.30
CA GLN A 54 1.70 -15.21 5.53
C GLN A 54 3.11 -15.74 5.21
N GLN A 55 3.26 -16.38 4.05
CA GLN A 55 4.54 -16.85 3.51
C GLN A 55 4.61 -16.38 2.04
N ALA A 56 4.71 -15.06 1.88
CA ALA A 56 4.67 -14.44 0.56
C ALA A 56 5.82 -14.95 -0.32
N GLU A 57 5.55 -15.11 -1.61
CA GLU A 57 6.56 -15.46 -2.62
C GLU A 57 7.51 -14.26 -2.87
N LEU A 58 6.98 -13.05 -2.66
CA LEU A 58 7.73 -11.80 -2.68
C LEU A 58 7.17 -10.87 -1.60
N GLU A 59 8.05 -10.35 -0.75
CA GLU A 59 7.75 -9.28 0.19
C GLU A 59 8.75 -8.14 0.02
N LEU A 60 8.25 -6.91 -0.08
CA LEU A 60 9.04 -5.69 -0.16
C LEU A 60 8.60 -4.73 0.92
N GLN A 61 9.54 -3.95 1.45
CA GLN A 61 9.24 -2.78 2.25
C GLN A 61 9.88 -1.56 1.60
N THR A 62 9.06 -0.58 1.24
CA THR A 62 9.49 0.65 0.57
C THR A 62 9.18 1.82 1.48
N ASN A 63 10.18 2.67 1.76
CA ASN A 63 9.92 3.91 2.47
C ASN A 63 8.96 4.77 1.64
N LYS A 64 7.94 5.39 2.25
CA LYS A 64 6.97 6.18 1.49
C LYS A 64 7.60 7.33 0.69
N ALA A 65 8.71 7.90 1.17
CA ALA A 65 9.47 8.92 0.45
C ALA A 65 10.12 8.43 -0.86
N GLN A 66 10.15 7.11 -1.09
CA GLN A 66 10.65 6.47 -2.31
C GLN A 66 9.52 5.83 -3.14
N ALA A 67 8.28 5.89 -2.66
CA ALA A 67 7.12 5.47 -3.41
C ALA A 67 6.58 6.65 -4.25
N PHE A 68 5.86 6.32 -5.31
CA PHE A 68 5.18 7.32 -6.14
C PHE A 68 3.71 6.96 -6.30
N THR A 69 2.89 7.96 -6.54
CA THR A 69 1.47 7.78 -6.86
C THR A 69 1.08 8.71 -7.99
N TRP A 70 0.15 8.29 -8.83
CA TRP A 70 -0.53 9.19 -9.74
C TRP A 70 -2.00 9.32 -9.35
N GLN A 71 -2.49 10.56 -9.33
CA GLN A 71 -3.83 10.92 -8.88
C GLN A 71 -4.58 11.59 -10.01
N TRP A 72 -5.74 11.03 -10.36
CA TRP A 72 -6.60 11.61 -11.38
C TRP A 72 -7.08 13.02 -11.01
N LYS A 73 -6.84 13.99 -11.91
CA LYS A 73 -7.11 15.42 -11.68
C LYS A 73 -8.48 15.90 -12.15
N GLY A 74 -9.43 14.98 -12.38
CA GLY A 74 -10.78 15.33 -12.84
C GLY A 74 -10.97 15.38 -14.36
N VAL A 75 -9.90 15.23 -15.14
CA VAL A 75 -9.91 15.31 -16.61
C VAL A 75 -9.85 13.93 -17.25
N GLY A 76 -10.75 13.64 -18.19
CA GLY A 76 -10.81 12.35 -18.90
C GLY A 76 -11.92 11.43 -18.42
N ARG A 77 -12.17 10.35 -19.16
CA ARG A 77 -13.30 9.44 -18.95
C ARG A 77 -13.10 8.47 -17.77
N HIS A 78 -11.87 8.10 -17.49
CA HIS A 78 -11.57 7.09 -16.48
C HIS A 78 -11.07 7.77 -15.21
N TYR A 79 -11.67 7.40 -14.07
CA TYR A 79 -10.98 7.54 -12.81
C TYR A 79 -9.76 6.64 -12.87
N TYR A 80 -8.57 7.15 -12.58
CA TYR A 80 -7.34 6.38 -12.63
C TYR A 80 -6.43 6.78 -11.47
N TYR A 81 -6.05 5.81 -10.65
CA TYR A 81 -5.13 6.02 -9.54
C TYR A 81 -4.10 4.90 -9.56
N ASP A 82 -2.86 5.23 -9.21
CA ASP A 82 -1.85 4.20 -9.02
C ASP A 82 -0.95 4.46 -7.83
N LEU A 83 -0.24 3.40 -7.44
CA LEU A 83 0.77 3.41 -6.41
C LEU A 83 1.94 2.55 -6.89
N SER A 84 3.13 3.13 -6.87
CA SER A 84 4.37 2.50 -7.26
C SER A 84 5.28 2.30 -6.05
N VAL A 85 5.68 1.05 -5.82
CA VAL A 85 6.74 0.67 -4.87
C VAL A 85 7.95 0.11 -5.62
N PHE A 86 9.13 0.17 -5.01
CA PHE A 86 10.39 -0.10 -5.72
C PHE A 86 11.23 -1.14 -4.99
N ASN A 87 11.91 -1.97 -5.78
CA ASN A 87 13.03 -2.80 -5.36
C ASN A 87 14.20 -2.61 -6.33
N GLY A 88 15.17 -1.79 -5.95
CA GLY A 88 16.22 -1.31 -6.84
C GLY A 88 15.62 -0.58 -8.05
N LYS A 89 15.94 -1.05 -9.26
CA LYS A 89 15.42 -0.48 -10.52
C LYS A 89 14.07 -1.07 -10.97
N THR A 90 13.48 -1.96 -10.17
CA THR A 90 12.22 -2.61 -10.53
C THR A 90 11.06 -1.88 -9.83
N ARG A 91 10.11 -1.36 -10.61
CA ARG A 91 8.89 -0.69 -10.17
C ARG A 91 7.75 -1.72 -10.15
N TYR A 92 6.99 -1.74 -9.07
CA TYR A 92 5.76 -2.52 -8.91
C TYR A 92 4.61 -1.53 -8.75
N ARG A 93 3.85 -1.34 -9.83
CA ARG A 93 2.79 -0.35 -9.92
C ARG A 93 1.43 -1.02 -9.79
N MET A 94 0.74 -0.78 -8.69
CA MET A 94 -0.66 -1.13 -8.49
C MET A 94 -1.50 -0.05 -9.15
N PHE A 95 -2.46 -0.41 -10.01
CA PHE A 95 -3.35 0.54 -10.65
C PHE A 95 -4.82 0.18 -10.42
N PHE A 96 -5.66 1.20 -10.43
CA PHE A 96 -7.11 1.09 -10.39
C PHE A 96 -7.71 2.08 -11.37
N SER A 97 -8.65 1.62 -12.17
CA SER A 97 -9.36 2.41 -13.14
C SER A 97 -10.83 2.02 -13.29
N VAL A 98 -11.70 3.01 -13.40
CA VAL A 98 -13.13 2.83 -13.65
C VAL A 98 -13.59 3.88 -14.66
N ASP A 99 -14.39 3.44 -15.63
CA ASP A 99 -15.06 4.33 -16.56
C ASP A 99 -16.24 5.03 -15.88
N ARG A 100 -16.14 6.35 -15.69
CA ARG A 100 -17.16 7.12 -14.95
C ARG A 100 -18.44 7.37 -15.73
N LEU A 101 -18.44 7.13 -17.04
CA LEU A 101 -19.60 7.39 -17.92
C LEU A 101 -20.47 6.16 -18.15
N VAL A 102 -20.02 4.98 -17.70
CA VAL A 102 -20.74 3.73 -17.81
C VAL A 102 -21.32 3.38 -16.45
N GLU A 103 -22.63 3.23 -16.38
CA GLU A 103 -23.30 2.75 -15.17
C GLU A 103 -22.84 1.32 -14.86
N ASN A 104 -22.45 1.06 -13.61
CA ASN A 104 -21.87 -0.22 -13.18
C ASN A 104 -20.65 -0.65 -14.03
N ALA A 105 -19.83 0.32 -14.42
CA ALA A 105 -18.59 0.07 -15.15
C ALA A 105 -17.74 -1.01 -14.47
N PRO A 106 -17.15 -1.95 -15.23
CA PRO A 106 -16.22 -2.91 -14.67
C PRO A 106 -14.99 -2.18 -14.13
N VAL A 107 -14.47 -2.67 -13.00
CA VAL A 107 -13.19 -2.24 -12.46
C VAL A 107 -12.06 -2.85 -13.30
N ASP A 108 -11.18 -2.00 -13.81
CA ASP A 108 -9.89 -2.40 -14.36
C ASP A 108 -8.80 -2.09 -13.33
N ALA A 109 -8.23 -3.13 -12.73
CA ALA A 109 -7.22 -2.99 -11.70
C ALA A 109 -6.20 -4.11 -11.81
N GLY A 110 -5.00 -3.88 -11.30
CA GLY A 110 -3.92 -4.85 -11.45
C GLY A 110 -2.60 -4.38 -10.92
N ILE A 111 -1.57 -5.14 -11.28
CA ILE A 111 -0.17 -4.76 -11.07
C ILE A 111 0.59 -4.80 -12.40
N SER A 112 1.42 -3.79 -12.63
CA SER A 112 2.46 -3.81 -13.65
C SER A 112 3.82 -3.87 -12.98
N VAL A 113 4.70 -4.77 -13.43
CA VAL A 113 6.08 -4.88 -12.96
C VAL A 113 6.98 -4.39 -14.08
N GLU A 114 7.77 -3.38 -13.79
CA GLU A 114 8.50 -2.61 -14.80
C GLU A 114 9.97 -2.48 -14.39
N ARG A 115 10.88 -2.41 -15.37
CA ARG A 115 12.29 -2.09 -15.18
C ARG A 115 12.72 -1.10 -16.26
N GLY A 116 12.81 0.17 -15.88
CA GLY A 116 12.94 1.25 -16.86
C GLY A 116 11.71 1.27 -17.77
N GLU A 117 11.92 1.30 -19.08
CA GLU A 117 10.83 1.28 -20.08
C GLU A 117 10.27 -0.13 -20.35
N GLN A 118 10.89 -1.18 -19.81
CA GLN A 118 10.47 -2.55 -20.06
C GLN A 118 9.38 -2.99 -19.07
N VAL A 119 8.22 -3.40 -19.58
CA VAL A 119 7.21 -4.13 -18.81
C VAL A 119 7.62 -5.60 -18.71
N LEU A 120 7.92 -6.06 -17.50
CA LEU A 120 8.30 -7.44 -17.19
C LEU A 120 7.08 -8.34 -16.97
N ALA A 121 6.01 -7.78 -16.39
CA ALA A 121 4.76 -8.49 -16.18
C ALA A 121 3.59 -7.51 -16.05
N HIS A 122 2.41 -7.94 -16.47
CA HIS A 122 1.14 -7.26 -16.24
C HIS A 122 0.13 -8.29 -15.78
N LEU A 123 -0.50 -8.05 -14.63
CA LEU A 123 -1.45 -8.98 -14.02
C LEU A 123 -2.74 -8.25 -13.67
N SER A 124 -3.84 -8.66 -14.30
CA SER A 124 -5.17 -8.12 -14.04
C SER A 124 -5.81 -8.80 -12.84
N CYS A 125 -6.34 -8.00 -11.93
CA CYS A 125 -7.11 -8.45 -10.78
C CYS A 125 -8.44 -9.10 -11.23
N GLN A 126 -8.95 -10.01 -10.42
CA GLN A 126 -10.35 -10.38 -10.46
C GLN A 126 -11.19 -9.22 -9.90
N PRO A 127 -12.09 -8.60 -10.69
CA PRO A 127 -12.75 -7.35 -10.32
C PRO A 127 -13.45 -7.39 -8.95
N GLN A 128 -14.14 -8.48 -8.65
CA GLN A 128 -14.89 -8.68 -7.40
C GLN A 128 -14.00 -8.82 -6.15
N THR A 129 -12.68 -8.95 -6.33
CA THR A 129 -11.73 -9.12 -5.22
C THR A 129 -10.99 -7.84 -4.88
N VAL A 130 -11.13 -6.80 -5.70
CA VAL A 130 -10.40 -5.54 -5.56
C VAL A 130 -10.91 -4.80 -4.32
N ARG A 131 -9.98 -4.48 -3.42
CA ARG A 131 -10.18 -3.54 -2.32
C ARG A 131 -9.05 -2.51 -2.39
N GLN A 132 -9.39 -1.22 -2.38
CA GLN A 132 -8.39 -0.18 -2.61
C GLN A 132 -8.72 1.12 -1.88
N ALA A 133 -7.66 1.83 -1.51
CA ALA A 133 -7.66 3.18 -0.93
C ALA A 133 -6.49 3.99 -1.55
N LEU A 134 -6.37 3.95 -2.88
CA LEU A 134 -5.31 4.63 -3.64
C LEU A 134 -5.61 6.12 -3.84
N GLU A 135 -6.88 6.49 -3.95
CA GLU A 135 -7.29 7.89 -4.05
C GLU A 135 -6.90 8.65 -2.78
N GLY A 136 -6.20 9.77 -2.94
CA GLY A 136 -5.83 10.65 -1.84
C GLY A 136 -4.82 10.04 -0.85
N ILE A 137 -4.10 8.98 -1.25
CA ILE A 137 -3.07 8.37 -0.41
C ILE A 137 -2.01 9.40 -0.04
N SER A 138 -1.67 9.47 1.26
CA SER A 138 -0.83 10.55 1.80
C SER A 138 0.58 10.11 2.18
N GLY A 139 1.49 11.08 2.19
CA GLY A 139 2.90 10.90 2.54
C GLY A 139 3.73 10.23 1.44
N ILE A 140 3.21 10.18 0.21
CA ILE A 140 3.83 9.60 -0.98
C ILE A 140 3.93 10.71 -2.04
N ALA A 141 5.02 10.73 -2.80
CA ALA A 141 5.22 11.74 -3.84
C ALA A 141 4.28 11.50 -5.02
N GLU A 142 3.67 12.56 -5.56
CA GLU A 142 2.91 12.49 -6.80
C GLU A 142 3.87 12.52 -8.00
N GLU A 143 3.66 11.64 -8.99
CA GLU A 143 4.38 11.67 -10.27
C GLU A 143 3.78 12.78 -11.15
N GLU A 144 4.60 13.76 -11.55
CA GLU A 144 4.21 14.93 -12.36
C GLU A 144 4.13 14.64 -13.87
#